data_AF-A0A8T1S679-F1
#
_entry.id   AF-A0A8T1S679-F1
#
_cell.length_a   1.000
_cell.length_b   1.000
_cell.length_c   1.000
_cell.angle_alpha   90.00
_cell.angle_beta   90.00
_cell.angle_gamma   90.00
#
_symmetry.space_group_name_H-M   'P 1'
#
loop_
_entity.id
_entity.type
_entity.pdbx_description
1 polymer ?
#
loop_
_entity_poly.entity_id
_entity_poly.type
_entity_poly.pdbx_seq_one_letter_code
_entity_poly.pdbx_strand_id
1 'polypeptide(L)'
;MLPPQNVETSGVKAPPAAHAGLWGAPLQRLLDNADLLEELIMLLDPEGKAGAGTRHLAARYGLSATWIDYAYSLRSTRSPLRATLETVAARQPDATLGQLAGLLAAMGRQDALQVLEGMQAGV
;
A
#
# COMPACT_ATOMS: atom_id res chain seq x y z
N MET A 1 -12.60 48.39 -36.73
CA MET A 1 -11.23 48.46 -36.18
C MET A 1 -11.19 47.60 -34.93
N LEU A 2 -10.56 46.41 -35.03
CA LEU A 2 -10.09 45.50 -33.95
C LEU A 2 -11.13 44.82 -33.01
N PRO A 3 -10.81 43.64 -32.42
CA PRO A 3 -11.60 42.41 -32.55
C PRO A 3 -12.22 41.90 -31.19
N PRO A 4 -12.83 40.69 -31.11
CA PRO A 4 -13.60 40.21 -29.97
C PRO A 4 -12.73 39.58 -28.87
N GLN A 5 -13.16 39.66 -27.62
CA GLN A 5 -12.55 38.95 -26.49
C GLN A 5 -13.22 37.59 -26.30
N ASN A 6 -12.55 36.55 -26.75
CA ASN A 6 -12.77 35.17 -26.32
C ASN A 6 -12.13 35.00 -24.94
N VAL A 7 -12.89 34.58 -23.93
CA VAL A 7 -12.31 33.99 -22.70
C VAL A 7 -13.09 32.74 -22.29
N GLU A 8 -12.51 31.62 -22.70
CA GLU A 8 -12.27 30.42 -21.91
C GLU A 8 -13.48 29.68 -21.30
N THR A 9 -13.82 28.59 -21.98
CA THR A 9 -13.96 27.24 -21.41
C THR A 9 -13.74 27.15 -19.90
N SER A 10 -14.82 27.29 -19.12
CA SER A 10 -14.88 26.74 -17.77
C SER A 10 -15.05 25.23 -17.87
N GLY A 11 -13.93 24.56 -18.21
CA GLY A 11 -13.71 23.21 -17.75
C GLY A 11 -13.76 23.24 -16.24
N VAL A 12 -14.70 22.49 -15.67
CA VAL A 12 -14.65 22.09 -14.26
C VAL A 12 -13.40 21.22 -14.08
N LYS A 13 -12.24 21.88 -14.01
CA LYS A 13 -11.02 21.29 -13.50
C LYS A 13 -11.26 21.09 -12.02
N ALA A 14 -11.77 19.91 -11.68
CA ALA A 14 -11.65 19.36 -10.35
C ALA A 14 -10.21 19.63 -9.85
N PRO A 15 -10.04 20.04 -8.58
CA PRO A 15 -8.71 20.27 -8.04
C PRO A 15 -7.86 19.02 -8.29
N PRO A 16 -6.57 19.16 -8.66
CA PRO A 16 -5.71 18.00 -8.82
C PRO A 16 -5.69 17.26 -7.49
N ALA A 17 -6.30 16.08 -7.50
CA ALA A 17 -6.28 15.07 -6.48
C ALA A 17 -4.87 14.49 -6.27
N ALA A 18 -3.82 15.32 -6.31
CA ALA A 18 -2.42 14.90 -6.25
C ALA A 18 -2.07 14.27 -4.89
N HIS A 19 -2.79 14.62 -3.81
CA HIS A 19 -2.66 13.96 -2.50
C HIS A 19 -3.58 12.75 -2.32
N ALA A 20 -4.64 12.63 -3.13
CA ALA A 20 -5.54 11.47 -3.13
C ALA A 20 -5.11 10.38 -4.14
N GLY A 21 -4.23 10.72 -5.09
CA GLY A 21 -3.82 9.84 -6.19
C GLY A 21 -2.93 8.67 -5.78
N LEU A 22 -2.21 8.77 -4.66
CA LEU A 22 -1.32 7.70 -4.18
C LEU A 22 -2.01 6.80 -3.16
N TRP A 23 -2.75 7.35 -2.20
CA TRP A 23 -3.57 6.55 -1.29
C TRP A 23 -4.72 5.83 -1.98
N GLY A 24 -5.24 6.39 -3.07
CA GLY A 24 -6.19 5.70 -3.96
C GLY A 24 -5.53 4.72 -4.95
N ALA A 25 -4.20 4.65 -5.00
CA ALA A 25 -3.51 3.75 -5.93
C ALA A 25 -3.63 2.29 -5.47
N PRO A 26 -3.63 1.34 -6.43
CA PRO A 26 -3.72 -0.08 -6.10
C PRO A 26 -2.47 -0.56 -5.36
N LEU A 27 -2.61 -1.61 -4.54
CA LEU A 27 -1.47 -2.27 -3.87
C LEU A 27 -0.35 -2.68 -4.83
N GLN A 28 -0.68 -2.91 -6.11
CA GLN A 28 0.29 -3.23 -7.16
C GLN A 28 1.40 -2.18 -7.28
N ARG A 29 1.10 -0.89 -7.05
CA ARG A 29 2.11 0.17 -7.03
C ARG A 29 3.18 -0.10 -5.98
N LEU A 30 2.81 -0.52 -4.76
CA LEU A 30 3.79 -0.86 -3.72
C LEU A 30 4.57 -2.12 -4.09
N LEU A 31 3.92 -3.12 -4.69
CA LEU A 31 4.57 -4.37 -5.12
C LEU A 31 5.63 -4.17 -6.22
N ASP A 32 5.45 -3.12 -7.03
CA ASP A 32 6.40 -2.68 -8.06
C ASP A 32 7.61 -1.94 -7.47
N ASN A 33 7.47 -1.35 -6.27
CA ASN A 33 8.54 -0.66 -5.56
C ASN A 33 9.28 -1.64 -4.63
N ALA A 34 10.31 -2.29 -5.16
CA ALA A 34 11.09 -3.30 -4.44
C ALA A 34 11.74 -2.76 -3.16
N ASP A 35 12.31 -1.56 -3.19
CA ASP A 35 12.99 -0.93 -2.04
C ASP A 35 12.02 -0.69 -0.87
N LEU A 36 10.87 -0.06 -1.13
CA LEU A 36 9.85 0.19 -0.11
C LEU A 36 9.24 -1.10 0.42
N LEU A 37 9.05 -2.09 -0.45
CA LEU A 37 8.57 -3.40 -0.05
C LEU A 37 9.57 -4.09 0.89
N GLU A 38 10.86 -4.02 0.60
CA GLU A 38 11.90 -4.58 1.46
C GLU A 38 11.96 -3.88 2.82
N GLU A 39 11.87 -2.54 2.86
CA GLU A 39 11.77 -1.80 4.12
C GLU A 39 10.55 -2.25 4.94
N LEU A 40 9.37 -2.36 4.32
CA LEU A 40 8.18 -2.85 5.00
C LEU A 40 8.34 -4.30 5.49
N ILE A 41 9.06 -5.15 4.75
CA ILE A 41 9.37 -6.52 5.19
C ILE A 41 10.23 -6.49 6.45
N MET A 42 11.30 -5.70 6.46
CA MET A 42 12.19 -5.58 7.62
C MET A 42 11.46 -5.05 8.86
N LEU A 43 10.52 -4.13 8.65
CA LEU A 43 9.69 -3.59 9.72
C LEU A 43 8.64 -4.61 10.19
N LEU A 44 7.83 -5.15 9.30
CA LEU A 44 6.64 -5.96 9.64
C LEU A 44 6.96 -7.43 9.92
N ASP A 45 8.09 -7.94 9.46
CA ASP A 45 8.50 -9.34 9.63
C ASP A 45 9.88 -9.51 10.32
N PRO A 46 10.17 -8.83 11.45
CA PRO A 46 11.43 -9.01 12.15
C PRO A 46 11.43 -10.37 12.86
N GLU A 47 12.47 -11.17 12.63
CA GLU A 47 12.60 -12.48 13.26
C GLU A 47 12.44 -12.38 14.79
N GLY A 48 11.54 -13.21 15.33
CA GLY A 48 11.39 -13.38 16.77
C GLY A 48 10.51 -12.36 17.50
N LYS A 49 9.86 -11.40 16.83
CA LYS A 49 8.88 -10.52 17.48
C LYS A 49 7.45 -11.04 17.34
N ALA A 50 6.82 -11.37 18.48
CA ALA A 50 5.39 -11.69 18.59
C ALA A 50 4.49 -10.43 18.46
N GLY A 51 4.82 -9.52 17.54
CA GLY A 51 4.14 -8.24 17.35
C GLY A 51 3.10 -8.24 16.23
N ALA A 52 2.42 -7.10 16.06
CA ALA A 52 1.56 -6.80 14.92
C ALA A 52 2.38 -6.69 13.63
N GLY A 53 2.67 -7.85 13.03
CA GLY A 53 3.44 -8.00 11.80
C GLY A 53 2.60 -8.52 10.63
N THR A 54 3.27 -9.13 9.65
CA THR A 54 2.61 -9.65 8.44
C THR A 54 1.44 -10.59 8.73
N ARG A 55 1.56 -11.48 9.73
CA ARG A 55 0.47 -12.39 10.14
C ARG A 55 -0.82 -11.65 10.52
N HIS A 56 -0.70 -10.52 11.23
CA HIS A 56 -1.86 -9.72 11.64
C HIS A 56 -2.46 -8.97 10.45
N LEU A 57 -1.61 -8.45 9.57
CA LEU A 57 -2.04 -7.81 8.34
C LEU A 57 -2.84 -8.78 7.47
N ALA A 58 -2.30 -9.97 7.21
CA ALA A 58 -2.94 -11.01 6.43
C ALA A 58 -4.30 -11.44 7.00
N ALA A 59 -4.40 -11.59 8.33
CA ALA A 59 -5.66 -11.89 9.00
C ALA A 59 -6.69 -10.77 8.82
N ARG A 60 -6.27 -9.50 8.89
CA ARG A 60 -7.15 -8.34 8.66
C ARG A 60 -7.63 -8.22 7.21
N TYR A 61 -6.85 -8.72 6.25
CA TYR A 61 -7.29 -8.90 4.86
C TYR A 61 -8.18 -10.13 4.64
N GLY A 62 -8.47 -10.91 5.69
CA GLY A 62 -9.32 -12.10 5.60
C GLY A 62 -8.62 -13.34 5.05
N LEU A 63 -7.28 -13.41 5.11
CA LEU A 63 -6.54 -14.62 4.78
C LEU A 63 -6.62 -15.62 5.94
N SER A 64 -6.80 -16.90 5.61
CA SER A 64 -6.92 -17.96 6.61
C SER A 64 -5.58 -18.23 7.31
N ALA A 65 -5.63 -18.70 8.55
CA ALA A 65 -4.42 -19.06 9.30
C ALA A 65 -3.56 -20.09 8.54
N THR A 66 -4.18 -21.05 7.85
CA THR A 66 -3.51 -22.04 7.00
C THR A 66 -2.72 -21.38 5.87
N TRP A 67 -3.31 -20.39 5.19
CA TRP A 67 -2.61 -19.67 4.12
C TRP A 67 -1.45 -18.84 4.69
N ILE A 68 -1.64 -18.23 5.85
CA ILE A 68 -0.59 -17.44 6.49
C ILE A 68 0.59 -18.34 6.86
N ASP A 69 0.33 -19.51 7.45
CA ASP A 69 1.38 -20.48 7.79
C ASP A 69 2.14 -20.98 6.56
N TYR A 70 1.41 -21.21 5.46
CA TYR A 70 2.01 -21.52 4.16
C TYR A 70 2.90 -20.38 3.64
N ALA A 71 2.44 -19.12 3.71
CA ALA A 71 3.23 -17.96 3.30
C ALA A 71 4.51 -17.80 4.13
N TYR A 72 4.46 -18.09 5.43
CA TYR A 72 5.64 -18.14 6.29
C TYR A 72 6.57 -19.32 5.98
N SER A 73 6.02 -20.47 5.59
CA SER A 73 6.85 -21.60 5.14
C SER A 73 7.62 -21.29 3.85
N LEU A 74 7.09 -20.38 3.01
CA LEU A 74 7.75 -19.89 1.80
C LEU A 74 8.79 -18.79 2.05
N ARG A 75 8.98 -18.33 3.30
CA ARG A 75 9.89 -17.20 3.62
C ARG A 75 11.31 -17.34 3.08
N SER A 76 11.78 -18.58 2.90
CA SER A 76 13.09 -18.90 2.32
C SER A 76 13.23 -18.52 0.84
N THR A 77 12.12 -18.39 0.11
CA THR A 77 12.10 -18.06 -1.33
C THR A 77 11.30 -16.79 -1.64
N ARG A 78 10.29 -16.47 -0.82
CA ARG A 78 9.43 -15.30 -0.99
C ARG A 78 8.99 -14.76 0.36
N SER A 79 9.16 -13.47 0.57
CA SER A 79 8.70 -12.84 1.81
C SER A 79 7.20 -13.06 2.05
N PRO A 80 6.79 -13.41 3.29
CA PRO A 80 5.37 -13.57 3.64
C PRO A 80 4.56 -12.30 3.38
N LEU A 81 5.16 -11.11 3.56
CA LEU A 81 4.48 -9.83 3.35
C LEU A 81 4.19 -9.63 1.87
N ARG A 82 5.19 -9.88 1.03
CA ARG A 82 5.06 -9.81 -0.43
C ARG A 82 3.96 -10.76 -0.92
N ALA A 83 4.02 -12.02 -0.49
CA ALA A 83 3.01 -13.02 -0.83
C ALA A 83 1.59 -12.60 -0.39
N THR A 84 1.48 -11.96 0.79
CA THR A 84 0.22 -11.46 1.34
C THR A 84 -0.34 -10.36 0.45
N LEU A 85 0.46 -9.34 0.18
CA LEU A 85 0.05 -8.19 -0.63
C LEU A 85 -0.29 -8.59 -2.06
N GLU A 86 0.46 -9.52 -2.67
CA GLU A 86 0.16 -10.05 -4.00
C GLU A 86 -1.14 -10.84 -4.03
N THR A 87 -1.37 -11.67 -3.02
CA THR A 87 -2.62 -12.43 -2.91
C THR A 87 -3.79 -11.49 -2.72
N VAL A 88 -3.65 -10.43 -1.92
CA VAL A 88 -4.68 -9.43 -1.74
C VAL A 88 -4.92 -8.65 -3.03
N ALA A 89 -3.88 -8.17 -3.70
CA ALA A 89 -4.01 -7.45 -4.97
C ALA A 89 -4.67 -8.30 -6.06
N ALA A 90 -4.39 -9.61 -6.08
CA ALA A 90 -5.02 -10.55 -7.02
C ALA A 90 -6.49 -10.84 -6.67
N ARG A 91 -6.84 -10.94 -5.38
CA ARG A 91 -8.21 -11.23 -4.93
C ARG A 91 -9.11 -10.00 -4.86
N GLN A 92 -8.52 -8.84 -4.61
CA GLN A 92 -9.19 -7.56 -4.36
C GLN A 92 -8.42 -6.46 -5.12
N PRO A 93 -8.68 -6.29 -6.43
CA PRO A 93 -8.00 -5.27 -7.23
C PRO A 93 -8.34 -3.83 -6.78
N ASP A 94 -9.48 -3.65 -6.11
CA ASP A 94 -9.89 -2.40 -5.46
C ASP A 94 -9.13 -2.09 -4.17
N ALA A 95 -8.30 -3.02 -3.67
CA ALA A 95 -7.49 -2.76 -2.47
C ALA A 95 -6.46 -1.67 -2.77
N THR A 96 -6.51 -0.60 -1.98
CA THR A 96 -5.66 0.57 -2.18
C THR A 96 -4.54 0.66 -1.13
N LEU A 97 -3.53 1.49 -1.42
CA LEU A 97 -2.49 1.84 -0.45
C LEU A 97 -3.07 2.53 0.79
N GLY A 98 -4.16 3.29 0.65
CA GLY A 98 -4.88 3.91 1.76
C GLY A 98 -5.51 2.88 2.68
N GLN A 99 -6.06 1.80 2.13
CA GLN A 99 -6.55 0.68 2.93
C GLN A 99 -5.40 0.01 3.70
N LEU A 100 -4.25 -0.20 3.06
CA LEU A 100 -3.05 -0.73 3.72
C LEU A 100 -2.59 0.17 4.87
N ALA A 101 -2.48 1.49 4.65
CA ALA A 101 -2.16 2.43 5.72
C ALA A 101 -3.17 2.39 6.86
N GLY A 102 -4.46 2.35 6.56
CA GLY A 102 -5.49 2.22 7.60
C GLY A 102 -5.29 0.98 8.48
N LEU A 103 -4.91 -0.15 7.87
CA LEU A 103 -4.60 -1.38 8.61
C LEU A 103 -3.32 -1.26 9.44
N LEU A 104 -2.26 -0.67 8.89
CA LEU A 104 -0.99 -0.42 9.59
C LEU A 104 -1.19 0.52 10.79
N ALA A 105 -1.97 1.58 10.62
CA ALA A 105 -2.36 2.50 11.69
C ALA A 105 -3.15 1.78 12.79
N ALA A 106 -4.12 0.96 12.42
CA ALA A 106 -4.92 0.16 13.36
C ALA A 106 -4.10 -0.93 14.08
N MET A 107 -2.92 -1.28 13.56
CA MET A 107 -1.95 -2.16 14.20
C MET A 107 -0.91 -1.40 15.05
N GLY A 108 -0.94 -0.06 15.05
CA GLY A 108 0.03 0.77 15.74
C GLY A 108 1.41 0.82 15.07
N ARG A 109 1.50 0.43 13.78
CA ARG A 109 2.75 0.37 13.01
C ARG A 109 3.06 1.70 12.34
N GLN A 110 3.33 2.73 13.16
CA GLN A 110 3.69 4.06 12.67
C GLN A 110 4.99 4.10 11.89
N ASP A 111 5.90 3.17 12.17
CA ASP A 111 7.14 2.98 11.43
C ASP A 111 6.87 2.55 9.97
N ALA A 112 5.97 1.59 9.76
CA ALA A 112 5.57 1.14 8.42
C ALA A 112 4.75 2.22 7.68
N LEU A 113 3.98 3.02 8.41
CA LEU A 113 3.29 4.18 7.81
C LEU A 113 4.26 5.21 7.28
N GLN A 114 5.32 5.55 8.03
CA GLN A 114 6.32 6.52 7.57
C GLN A 114 7.02 6.08 6.29
N VAL A 115 7.33 4.79 6.14
CA VAL A 115 7.87 4.24 4.88
C VAL A 115 6.88 4.43 3.73
N LEU A 116 5.59 4.15 3.98
CA LEU A 116 4.54 4.29 2.98
C LEU A 116 4.26 5.77 2.62
N GLU A 117 4.38 6.68 3.59
CA GLU A 117 4.32 8.13 3.38
C GLU A 117 5.57 8.65 2.65
N GLY A 118 6.73 8.04 2.87
CA GLY A 118 7.96 8.31 2.12
C GLY A 118 7.78 8.11 0.62
N MET A 119 6.93 7.16 0.20
CA MET A 119 6.52 6.98 -1.20
C MET A 119 5.84 8.23 -1.79
N GLN A 120 5.17 9.05 -0.96
CA GLN A 120 4.55 10.31 -1.39
C GLN A 120 5.53 11.47 -1.44
N ALA A 121 6.59 11.45 -0.63
CA ALA A 121 7.54 12.55 -0.51
C ALA A 121 8.61 12.57 -1.62
N GLY A 122 8.73 11.48 -2.39
CA GLY A 122 9.70 11.32 -3.47
C GLY A 122 9.26 11.82 -4.86
N VAL A 123 8.20 12.64 -4.97
CA VAL A 123 7.71 13.21 -6.25
C VAL A 123 8.03 14.68 -6.42
#